data_AF-A0A399ZB83-F1
#
_entry.id   AF-A0A399ZB83-F1
#
_cell.length_a   1.000
_cell.length_b   1.000
_cell.length_c   1.000
_cell.angle_alpha   90.00
_cell.angle_beta   90.00
_cell.angle_gamma   90.00
#
_symmetry.space_group_name_H-M   'P 1'
#
loop_
_entity.id
_entity.type
_entity.pdbx_description
1 polymer ?
#
loop_
_entity_poly.entity_id
_entity_poly.type
_entity_poly.pdbx_seq_one_letter_code
_entity_poly.pdbx_strand_id
1 'polypeptide(L)'
;MIREHSLASRLFDTANFLFLLLFGLLCLLPLVHVVAVSFSHRAASMGGFVTLWPVGFTTQNYQEILKAGPVYQAFLVSVQRTVLGTLLNMTMTVLAAYPLSKTSRELRGRDVLMWIFLFAMLFSGGL
;
A
#
# COMPACT_ATOMS: atom_id res chain seq x y z
N MET A 1 4.50 17.16 28.79
CA MET A 1 4.87 15.75 28.56
C MET A 1 5.30 15.18 29.92
N ILE A 2 4.32 14.84 30.76
CA ILE A 2 4.57 14.50 32.18
C ILE A 2 4.95 13.02 32.23
N ARG A 3 6.25 12.73 32.33
CA ARG A 3 6.75 11.38 32.61
C ARG A 3 6.50 11.10 34.09
N GLU A 4 5.40 10.41 34.40
CA GLU A 4 5.27 9.84 35.73
C GLU A 4 6.30 8.72 35.89
N HIS A 5 7.22 8.87 36.84
CA HIS A 5 8.26 7.89 37.14
C HIS A 5 7.75 6.74 38.03
N SER A 6 6.50 6.32 37.85
CA SER A 6 5.95 5.14 38.51
C SER A 6 6.57 3.87 37.91
N LEU A 7 6.79 2.84 38.73
CA LEU A 7 7.26 1.53 38.23
C LEU A 7 6.24 0.91 37.26
N ALA A 8 4.96 1.20 37.47
CA ALA A 8 3.88 0.73 36.60
C ALA A 8 3.92 1.38 35.20
N SER A 9 4.20 2.69 35.11
CA SER A 9 4.29 3.38 33.81
C SER A 9 5.49 2.90 32.99
N ARG A 10 6.65 2.69 33.63
CA ARG A 10 7.84 2.13 32.96
C ARG A 10 7.62 0.71 32.43
N LEU A 11 6.93 -0.14 33.19
CA LEU A 11 6.61 -1.49 32.75
C LEU A 11 5.63 -1.47 31.56
N PHE A 12 4.60 -0.63 31.62
CA PHE A 12 3.63 -0.46 30.55
C PHE A 12 4.29 0.06 29.25
N ASP A 13 5.12 1.09 29.34
CA ASP A 13 5.84 1.64 28.19
C ASP A 13 6.78 0.60 27.55
N THR A 14 7.49 -0.17 28.38
CA THR A 14 8.39 -1.25 27.90
C THR A 14 7.60 -2.36 27.21
N ALA A 15 6.47 -2.78 27.79
CA ALA A 15 5.59 -3.78 27.19
C ALA A 15 4.99 -3.30 25.86
N ASN A 16 4.55 -2.03 25.79
CA ASN A 16 4.02 -1.44 24.58
C ASN A 16 5.10 -1.33 23.48
N PHE A 17 6.32 -0.93 23.85
CA PHE A 17 7.43 -0.89 22.91
C PHE A 17 7.79 -2.29 22.38
N LEU A 18 7.83 -3.30 23.27
CA LEU A 18 8.04 -4.69 22.87
C LEU A 18 6.94 -5.19 21.94
N PHE A 19 5.67 -4.87 22.24
CA PHE A 19 4.52 -5.25 21.41
C PHE A 19 4.60 -4.62 20.02
N LEU A 20 4.85 -3.31 19.93
CA LEU A 20 5.00 -2.61 18.65
C LEU A 20 6.21 -3.12 17.86
N LEU A 21 7.31 -3.44 18.53
CA LEU A 21 8.50 -4.01 17.90
C LEU A 21 8.22 -5.40 17.33
N LEU A 22 7.54 -6.27 18.08
CA LEU A 22 7.13 -7.59 17.61
C LEU A 22 6.15 -7.48 16.42
N PHE A 23 5.17 -6.58 16.50
CA PHE A 23 4.22 -6.36 15.40
C PHE A 23 4.92 -5.83 14.14
N GLY A 24 5.86 -4.88 14.30
CA GLY A 24 6.69 -4.40 13.20
C GLY A 24 7.52 -5.52 12.57
N LEU A 25 8.12 -6.40 13.38
CA LEU A 25 8.85 -7.56 12.88
C LEU A 25 7.96 -8.54 12.11
N LEU A 26 6.73 -8.80 12.58
CA LEU A 26 5.79 -9.67 11.87
C LEU A 26 5.44 -9.15 10.48
N CYS A 27 5.34 -7.83 10.30
CA CYS A 27 5.13 -7.21 8.98
C CYS A 27 6.40 -7.21 8.12
N LEU A 28 7.59 -7.08 8.73
CA LEU A 28 8.85 -6.92 8.02
C LEU A 28 9.45 -8.27 7.57
N LEU A 29 9.30 -9.33 8.36
CA LEU A 29 9.76 -10.68 8.05
C LEU A 29 9.31 -11.21 6.68
N PRO A 30 8.02 -11.13 6.28
CA PRO A 30 7.61 -11.59 4.95
C PRO A 30 8.23 -10.75 3.84
N LEU A 31 8.46 -9.45 4.06
CA LEU A 31 9.12 -8.60 3.06
C LEU A 31 10.59 -9.02 2.86
N VAL A 32 11.31 -9.32 3.94
CA VAL A 32 12.68 -9.83 3.88
C VAL A 32 12.73 -11.20 3.22
N HIS A 33 11.77 -12.08 3.50
CA HIS A 33 11.65 -13.39 2.84
C HIS A 33 11.51 -13.26 1.32
N VAL A 34 10.64 -12.36 0.85
CA VAL A 34 10.46 -12.09 -0.59
C VAL A 34 11.76 -11.60 -1.24
N VAL A 35 12.53 -10.75 -0.55
CA VAL A 35 13.85 -10.30 -1.02
C VAL A 35 14.87 -11.44 -1.04
N ALA A 36 14.90 -12.30 -0.01
CA ALA A 36 15.79 -13.46 0.01
C ALA A 36 15.47 -14.43 -1.14
N VAL A 37 14.18 -14.63 -1.44
CA VAL A 37 13.72 -15.47 -2.55
C VAL A 37 14.10 -14.86 -3.91
N SER A 38 13.98 -13.55 -4.09
CA SER A 38 14.27 -12.90 -5.38
C SER A 38 15.75 -13.02 -5.78
N PHE A 39 16.66 -13.05 -4.81
CA PHE A 39 18.11 -13.25 -5.01
C PHE A 39 18.56 -14.72 -4.99
N SER A 40 17.66 -15.68 -4.77
CA SER A 40 17.99 -17.12 -4.72
C SER A 40 17.83 -17.81 -6.07
N HIS A 41 18.58 -18.90 -6.30
CA HIS A 41 18.49 -19.66 -7.54
C HIS A 41 17.12 -20.35 -7.70
N ARG A 42 16.61 -20.48 -8.94
CA ARG A 42 15.25 -21.01 -9.21
C ARG A 42 14.98 -22.38 -8.55
N ALA A 43 15.98 -23.27 -8.55
CA ALA A 43 15.87 -24.57 -7.91
C ALA A 43 15.76 -24.48 -6.37
N ALA A 44 16.48 -23.53 -5.75
CA ALA A 44 16.44 -23.30 -4.31
C ALA A 44 15.17 -22.58 -3.87
N SER A 45 14.65 -21.65 -4.68
CA SER A 45 13.37 -20.96 -4.43
C SER A 45 12.17 -21.89 -4.60
N MET A 46 12.16 -22.76 -5.63
CA MET A 46 11.08 -23.73 -5.85
C MET A 46 11.08 -24.87 -4.83
N GLY A 47 12.26 -25.24 -4.31
CA GLY A 47 12.41 -26.29 -3.29
C GLY A 47 12.03 -25.87 -1.87
N GLY A 48 11.65 -24.61 -1.63
CA GLY A 48 11.25 -24.12 -0.30
C GLY A 48 12.41 -23.98 0.70
N PHE A 49 13.65 -24.02 0.25
CA PHE A 49 14.84 -23.95 1.12
C PHE A 49 15.21 -22.52 1.55
N VAL A 50 14.56 -21.50 0.97
CA VAL A 50 14.83 -20.09 1.27
C VAL A 50 14.02 -19.66 2.48
N THR A 51 14.71 -19.36 3.57
CA THR A 51 14.13 -18.79 4.80
C THR A 51 14.43 -17.29 4.83
N LEU A 52 15.34 -16.83 5.69
CA LEU A 52 15.67 -15.40 5.82
C LEU A 52 16.92 -14.98 5.05
N TRP A 53 17.70 -15.94 4.54
CA TRP A 53 18.93 -15.68 3.81
C TRP A 53 18.87 -16.32 2.41
N PRO A 54 19.37 -15.64 1.36
CA PRO A 54 19.37 -16.20 0.01
C PRO A 54 20.24 -17.45 -0.09
N VAL A 55 19.73 -18.48 -0.75
CA VAL A 55 20.44 -19.73 -1.01
C VAL A 55 20.89 -19.76 -2.47
N GLY A 56 22.20 -19.76 -2.70
CA GLY A 56 22.77 -19.69 -4.04
C GLY A 56 22.51 -18.34 -4.70
N PHE A 57 23.15 -17.29 -4.18
CA PHE A 57 22.97 -15.90 -4.63
C PHE A 57 23.14 -15.77 -6.15
N THR A 58 22.09 -15.30 -6.82
CA THR A 58 22.10 -15.07 -8.26
C THR A 58 21.27 -13.85 -8.64
N THR A 59 21.81 -13.06 -9.56
CA THR A 59 21.12 -11.92 -10.18
C THR A 59 20.44 -12.31 -11.49
N GLN A 60 20.51 -13.58 -11.89
CA GLN A 60 19.96 -14.07 -13.15
C GLN A 60 18.44 -13.87 -13.22
N ASN A 61 17.72 -14.05 -12.10
CA ASN A 61 16.27 -13.84 -12.05
C ASN A 61 15.88 -12.41 -12.46
N TYR A 62 16.64 -11.40 -11.99
CA TYR A 62 16.43 -10.01 -12.35
C TYR A 62 16.80 -9.73 -13.80
N GLN A 63 17.89 -10.30 -14.31
CA GLN A 63 18.26 -10.17 -15.72
C GLN A 63 17.19 -10.75 -16.64
N GLU A 64 16.58 -11.87 -16.28
CA GLU A 64 15.48 -12.49 -17.03
C GLU A 64 14.20 -11.64 -17.02
N ILE A 65 13.91 -10.93 -15.92
CA ILE A 65 12.77 -10.01 -15.83
C ILE A 65 13.02 -8.71 -16.62
N LEU A 66 14.26 -8.21 -16.61
CA LEU A 66 14.67 -6.98 -17.29
C LEU A 66 14.86 -7.16 -18.80
N LYS A 67 15.09 -8.38 -19.28
CA LYS A 67 14.96 -8.70 -20.70
C LYS A 67 13.53 -8.36 -21.12
N ALA A 68 13.38 -7.66 -22.25
CA ALA A 68 12.12 -7.09 -22.74
C ALA A 68 11.03 -8.15 -23.01
N GLY A 69 10.45 -8.67 -21.94
CA GLY A 69 9.43 -9.72 -21.93
C GLY A 69 8.08 -9.23 -21.40
N PRO A 70 7.12 -10.14 -21.19
CA PRO A 70 5.77 -9.80 -20.77
C PRO A 70 5.71 -9.10 -19.40
N VAL A 71 6.64 -9.42 -18.49
CA VAL A 71 6.71 -8.78 -17.16
C VAL A 71 7.07 -7.31 -17.25
N TYR A 72 8.03 -6.95 -18.11
CA TYR A 72 8.42 -5.56 -18.34
C TYR A 72 7.27 -4.74 -18.94
N GLN A 73 6.57 -5.30 -19.93
CA GLN A 73 5.38 -4.65 -20.52
C GLN A 73 4.25 -4.49 -19.51
N ALA A 74 3.96 -5.51 -18.70
CA ALA A 74 2.94 -5.44 -17.67
C ALA A 74 3.27 -4.39 -16.59
N PHE A 75 4.55 -4.25 -16.23
CA PHE A 75 5.02 -3.20 -15.32
C PHE A 75 4.79 -1.80 -15.91
N LEU A 76 5.17 -1.58 -17.17
CA LEU A 76 4.95 -0.30 -17.85
C LEU A 76 3.47 0.07 -17.95
N VAL A 77 2.61 -0.87 -18.35
CA VAL A 77 1.16 -0.64 -18.41
C VAL A 77 0.60 -0.33 -17.02
N SER A 78 1.08 -1.00 -15.97
CA SER A 78 0.63 -0.73 -14.60
C SER A 78 1.02 0.68 -14.16
N VAL A 79 2.28 1.07 -14.38
CA VAL A 79 2.77 2.43 -14.05
C VAL A 79 1.99 3.48 -14.84
N GLN A 80 1.81 3.29 -16.15
CA GLN A 80 1.04 4.21 -16.99
C GLN A 80 -0.40 4.35 -16.49
N ARG A 81 -1.07 3.23 -16.18
CA ARG A 81 -2.45 3.24 -15.66
C ARG A 81 -2.56 3.90 -14.30
N THR A 82 -1.62 3.68 -13.39
CA THR A 82 -1.62 4.34 -12.08
C THR A 82 -1.40 5.84 -12.23
N VAL A 83 -0.41 6.27 -13.01
CA VAL A 83 -0.12 7.71 -13.19
C VAL A 83 -1.28 8.42 -13.86
N LEU A 84 -1.75 7.93 -15.01
CA LEU A 84 -2.86 8.56 -15.73
C LEU A 84 -4.17 8.48 -14.93
N GLY A 85 -4.42 7.33 -14.29
CA GLY A 85 -5.60 7.11 -13.46
C GLY A 85 -5.63 8.03 -12.25
N THR A 86 -4.52 8.17 -11.53
CA THR A 86 -4.43 9.07 -10.37
C THR A 86 -4.56 10.53 -10.79
N LEU A 87 -3.89 10.97 -11.87
CA LEU A 87 -4.00 12.34 -12.36
C LEU A 87 -5.44 12.69 -12.76
N LEU A 88 -6.08 11.82 -13.54
CA LEU A 88 -7.45 12.02 -14.00
C LEU A 88 -8.43 11.99 -12.81
N ASN A 89 -8.32 11.00 -11.93
CA ASN A 89 -9.18 10.85 -10.77
C ASN A 89 -9.04 12.04 -9.81
N MET A 90 -7.80 12.44 -9.50
CA MET A 90 -7.55 13.59 -8.63
C MET A 90 -8.10 14.87 -9.22
N THR A 91 -7.90 15.11 -10.53
CA THR A 91 -8.44 16.29 -11.21
C THR A 91 -9.96 16.32 -11.15
N MET A 92 -10.63 15.21 -11.50
CA MET A 92 -12.10 15.12 -11.45
C MET A 92 -12.63 15.27 -10.03
N THR A 93 -11.99 14.60 -9.06
CA THR A 93 -12.38 14.67 -7.64
C THR A 93 -12.23 16.08 -7.10
N VAL A 94 -11.14 16.80 -7.41
CA VAL A 94 -10.94 18.18 -6.96
C VAL A 94 -11.97 19.13 -7.60
N LEU A 95 -12.20 19.01 -8.91
CA LEU A 95 -13.19 19.82 -9.62
C LEU A 95 -14.61 19.60 -9.09
N ALA A 96 -14.95 18.37 -8.69
CA ALA A 96 -16.24 18.05 -8.09
C ALA A 96 -16.31 18.46 -6.60
N ALA A 97 -15.28 18.17 -5.81
CA ALA A 97 -15.27 18.42 -4.37
C ALA A 97 -15.19 19.91 -4.02
N TYR A 98 -14.52 20.73 -4.83
CA TYR A 98 -14.39 22.17 -4.59
C TYR A 98 -15.76 22.88 -4.50
N PRO A 99 -16.67 22.79 -5.48
CA PRO A 99 -17.98 23.42 -5.39
C PRO A 99 -18.83 22.81 -4.25
N LEU A 100 -18.72 21.50 -3.98
CA LEU A 100 -19.41 20.86 -2.86
C LEU A 100 -18.94 21.37 -1.49
N SER A 101 -17.68 21.80 -1.36
CA SER A 101 -17.13 22.33 -0.11
C SER A 101 -17.67 23.72 0.27
N LYS A 102 -18.28 24.45 -0.68
CA LYS A 102 -18.82 25.78 -0.45
C LYS A 102 -20.18 25.74 0.25
N THR A 103 -20.51 26.80 0.97
CA THR A 103 -21.79 26.92 1.71
C THR A 103 -22.97 26.95 0.74
N SER A 104 -24.15 26.46 1.16
CA SER A 104 -25.37 26.38 0.35
C SER A 104 -25.88 27.71 -0.24
N ARG A 105 -25.32 28.84 0.21
CA ARG A 105 -25.58 30.18 -0.33
C ARG A 105 -24.77 30.48 -1.60
N GLU A 106 -23.60 29.86 -1.75
CA GLU A 106 -22.70 30.00 -2.91
C GLU A 106 -23.02 29.00 -4.02
N LEU A 107 -23.52 27.81 -3.67
CA LEU A 107 -23.95 26.78 -4.62
C LEU A 107 -25.40 26.35 -4.36
N ARG A 108 -26.33 26.90 -5.16
CA ARG A 108 -27.75 26.50 -5.12
C ARG A 108 -27.87 25.09 -5.74
N GLY A 109 -28.39 24.12 -4.97
CA GLY A 109 -28.53 22.72 -5.40
C GLY A 109 -27.46 21.76 -4.87
N ARG A 110 -26.54 22.21 -4.00
CA ARG A 110 -25.49 21.39 -3.36
C ARG A 110 -26.04 20.11 -2.72
N ASP A 111 -27.14 20.20 -1.99
CA ASP A 111 -27.66 19.08 -1.21
C ASP A 111 -28.19 17.94 -2.09
N VAL A 112 -28.76 18.28 -3.26
CA VAL A 112 -29.18 17.29 -4.26
C VAL A 112 -27.96 16.58 -4.84
N LEU A 113 -26.91 17.34 -5.18
CA LEU A 113 -25.67 16.78 -5.72
C LEU A 113 -24.96 15.88 -4.71
N MET A 114 -24.89 16.27 -3.43
CA MET A 114 -24.38 15.42 -2.35
C MET A 114 -25.19 14.13 -2.23
N TRP A 115 -26.51 14.20 -2.30
CA TRP A 115 -27.37 13.01 -2.25
C TRP A 115 -27.10 12.04 -3.40
N ILE A 116 -26.83 12.54 -4.62
CA ILE A 116 -26.45 11.69 -5.75
C ILE A 116 -25.13 10.96 -5.49
N PHE A 117 -24.09 11.65 -4.98
CA PHE A 117 -22.81 11.01 -4.64
C PHE A 117 -22.95 9.99 -3.52
N LEU A 118 -23.71 10.32 -2.47
CA LEU A 118 -23.99 9.40 -1.37
C LEU A 118 -24.79 8.18 -1.83
N PHE A 119 -25.77 8.39 -2.72
CA PHE A 119 -26.52 7.30 -3.33
C PHE A 119 -25.60 6.38 -4.12
N ALA A 120 -24.71 6.89 -4.98
CA ALA A 120 -23.77 6.06 -5.72
C ALA A 120 -22.77 5.30 -4.82
N MET A 121 -22.40 5.88 -3.66
CA MET A 121 -21.52 5.23 -2.67
C MET A 121 -22.23 4.10 -1.91
N LEU A 122 -23.50 4.30 -1.54
CA LEU A 122 -24.31 3.34 -0.77
C LEU A 122 -24.94 2.27 -1.67
N PHE A 123 -25.39 2.68 -2.85
CA PHE A 123 -26.00 1.87 -3.88
C PHE A 123 -25.04 1.80 -5.07
N SER A 124 -24.02 0.97 -4.91
CA SER A 124 -23.18 0.53 -6.02
C SER A 124 -24.05 -0.29 -6.97
N GLY A 125 -24.03 0.04 -8.27
CA GLY A 125 -24.81 -0.66 -9.30
C GLY A 125 -24.48 -2.15 -9.46
N GLY A 126 -23.49 -2.66 -8.72
CA GLY A 126 -23.01 -4.04 -8.84
C GLY A 126 -22.33 -4.31 -10.18
N LEU A 127 -21.47 -5.33 -10.20
CA LEU A 127 -21.30 -6.15 -11.40
C LEU A 127 -22.43 -7.18 -11.44
#